data_AF-A0A7C1E861-F1
#
_entry.id   AF-A0A7C1E861-F1
#
_cell.length_a   1.000
_cell.length_b   1.000
_cell.length_c   1.000
_cell.angle_alpha   90.00
_cell.angle_beta   90.00
_cell.angle_gamma   90.00
#
_symmetry.space_group_name_H-M   'P 1'
#
loop_
_entity.id
_entity.type
_entity.pdbx_description
1 polymer ?
#
loop_
_entity_poly.entity_id
_entity_poly.type
_entity_poly.pdbx_seq_one_letter_code
_entity_poly.pdbx_strand_id
1 'polypeptide(L)'
;MTELIIAMAFAIGVSFICSLLEAVLYSVPLSHIETLAEEERPAGRILRELRDDIDAPISAILTLNTIAHTVGAAVAGAAAAEVFGSKWLGAFSAVFTFLILVLSEIIPKTAGVTYARELA
;
A
#
# COMPACT_ATOMS: atom_id res chain seq x y z
N MET A 1 -6.58 -6.93 -22.81
CA MET A 1 -7.45 -6.84 -21.62
C MET A 1 -6.91 -7.60 -20.42
N THR A 2 -6.48 -8.85 -20.57
CA THR A 2 -5.88 -9.66 -19.49
C THR A 2 -4.62 -9.02 -18.89
N GLU A 3 -3.74 -8.47 -19.73
CA GLU A 3 -2.52 -7.78 -19.27
C GLU A 3 -2.83 -6.53 -18.43
N LEU A 4 -3.83 -5.75 -18.82
CA LEU A 4 -4.31 -4.57 -18.08
C LEU A 4 -4.80 -4.97 -16.68
N ILE A 5 -5.61 -6.03 -16.59
CA ILE A 5 -6.19 -6.51 -15.33
C ILE A 5 -5.10 -7.03 -14.39
N ILE A 6 -4.13 -7.80 -14.90
CA ILE A 6 -3.04 -8.34 -14.10
C ILE A 6 -2.12 -7.22 -13.59
N ALA A 7 -1.75 -6.28 -14.46
CA ALA A 7 -0.91 -5.14 -14.07
C ALA A 7 -1.59 -4.25 -13.03
N MET A 8 -2.89 -3.97 -13.19
CA MET A 8 -3.68 -3.21 -12.21
C MET A 8 -3.81 -3.95 -10.89
N ALA A 9 -4.15 -5.24 -10.91
CA ALA A 9 -4.30 -6.04 -9.69
C ALA A 9 -2.99 -6.14 -8.91
N PHE A 10 -1.86 -6.32 -9.60
CA PHE A 10 -0.55 -6.38 -8.96
C PHE A 10 -0.15 -5.03 -8.35
N ALA A 11 -0.28 -3.93 -9.11
CA ALA A 11 0.06 -2.59 -8.62
C ALA A 11 -0.79 -2.21 -7.40
N ILE A 12 -2.10 -2.44 -7.47
CA ILE A 12 -3.04 -2.14 -6.39
C ILE A 12 -2.78 -3.05 -5.18
N GLY A 13 -2.57 -4.35 -5.39
CA GLY A 13 -2.38 -5.30 -4.29
C GLY A 13 -1.09 -5.07 -3.52
N VAL A 14 0.02 -4.82 -4.22
CA VAL A 14 1.31 -4.50 -3.58
C VAL A 14 1.21 -3.18 -2.81
N SER A 15 0.65 -2.13 -3.43
CA SER A 15 0.43 -0.84 -2.78
C SER A 15 -0.47 -0.96 -1.54
N PHE A 16 -1.55 -1.75 -1.62
CA PHE A 16 -2.47 -2.00 -0.52
C PHE A 16 -1.77 -2.64 0.68
N ILE A 17 -0.96 -3.70 0.44
CA ILE A 17 -0.22 -4.38 1.52
C ILE A 17 0.77 -3.43 2.17
N CYS A 18 1.50 -2.65 1.36
CA CYS A 18 2.45 -1.66 1.86
C CYS A 18 1.77 -0.59 2.73
N SER A 19 0.68 0.02 2.24
CA SER A 19 -0.08 1.02 2.99
C SER A 19 -0.70 0.46 4.28
N LEU A 20 -1.10 -0.82 4.28
CA LEU A 20 -1.61 -1.49 5.49
C LEU A 20 -0.51 -1.68 6.53
N LEU A 21 0.67 -2.17 6.11
CA LEU A 21 1.83 -2.37 6.97
C LEU A 21 2.33 -1.04 7.57
N GLU A 22 2.36 0.03 6.78
CA GLU A 22 2.70 1.39 7.24
C GLU A 22 1.79 1.82 8.38
N ALA A 23 0.47 1.67 8.18
CA ALA A 23 -0.53 2.10 9.14
C ALA A 23 -0.52 1.25 10.43
N VAL A 24 -0.30 -0.06 10.33
CA VAL A 24 -0.14 -0.94 11.50
C VAL A 24 1.14 -0.58 12.26
N LEU A 25 2.29 -0.48 11.58
CA LEU A 25 3.58 -0.17 12.22
C LEU A 25 3.55 1.18 12.96
N TYR A 26 2.81 2.15 12.41
CA TYR A 26 2.62 3.46 13.03
C TYR A 26 1.66 3.40 14.24
N SER A 27 0.54 2.70 14.09
CA SER A 27 -0.61 2.80 15.02
C SER A 27 -0.57 1.82 16.18
N VAL A 28 0.28 0.79 16.13
CA VAL A 28 0.45 -0.15 17.25
C VAL A 28 1.09 0.57 18.46
N PRO A 29 0.49 0.52 19.66
CA PRO A 29 1.09 1.10 20.87
C PRO A 29 2.32 0.30 21.31
N LEU A 30 3.37 0.98 21.81
CA LEU A 30 4.58 0.31 22.31
C LEU A 30 4.27 -0.74 23.38
N SER A 31 3.36 -0.44 24.32
CA SER A 31 2.92 -1.40 25.34
C SER A 31 2.43 -2.74 24.76
N HIS A 32 1.80 -2.74 23.58
CA HIS A 32 1.34 -3.97 22.93
C HIS A 32 2.50 -4.76 22.30
N ILE A 33 3.48 -4.05 21.72
CA ILE A 33 4.71 -4.65 21.19
C ILE A 33 5.52 -5.28 22.32
N GLU A 34 5.60 -4.61 23.47
CA GLU A 34 6.26 -5.13 24.67
C GLU A 34 5.54 -6.38 25.18
N THR A 35 4.20 -6.39 25.25
CA THR A 35 3.45 -7.60 25.59
C THR A 35 3.73 -8.76 24.62
N LEU A 36 3.73 -8.51 23.30
CA LEU A 36 4.04 -9.53 22.30
C LEU A 36 5.48 -10.06 22.43
N ALA A 37 6.42 -9.21 22.82
CA ALA A 37 7.81 -9.59 23.05
C ALA A 37 7.97 -10.40 24.35
N GLU A 38 7.25 -10.05 25.40
CA GLU A 38 7.18 -10.80 26.67
C GLU A 38 6.53 -12.17 26.49
N GLU A 39 5.54 -12.29 25.59
CA GLU A 39 4.92 -13.55 25.17
C GLU A 39 5.80 -14.38 24.21
N GLU A 40 7.07 -13.99 24.00
CA GLU A 40 8.05 -14.62 23.10
C GLU A 40 7.55 -14.76 21.65
N ARG A 41 6.61 -13.92 21.22
CA ARG A 41 6.11 -13.94 19.84
C ARG A 41 7.14 -13.29 18.91
N PRO A 42 7.45 -13.91 17.76
CA PRO A 42 8.40 -13.36 16.80
C PRO A 42 7.98 -11.98 16.29
N ALA A 43 6.67 -11.74 16.18
CA ALA A 43 6.11 -10.44 15.83
C ALA A 43 6.54 -9.32 16.78
N GLY A 44 6.59 -9.57 18.10
CA GLY A 44 7.01 -8.57 19.09
C GLY A 44 8.46 -8.13 18.92
N ARG A 45 9.38 -9.06 18.63
CA ARG A 45 10.79 -8.72 18.37
C ARG A 45 10.96 -7.93 17.07
N ILE A 46 10.30 -8.37 16.00
CA ILE A 46 10.37 -7.73 14.68
C ILE A 46 9.77 -6.32 14.73
N LEU A 47 8.58 -6.17 15.33
CA LEU A 47 7.91 -4.86 15.47
C LEU A 47 8.74 -3.90 16.32
N ARG A 48 9.45 -4.39 17.34
CA ARG A 48 10.36 -3.59 18.15
C ARG A 48 11.55 -3.10 17.36
N GLU A 49 12.24 -3.98 16.62
CA GLU A 49 13.35 -3.60 15.75
C GLU A 49 12.93 -2.61 14.66
N LEU A 50 11.75 -2.80 14.06
CA LEU A 50 11.19 -1.88 13.06
C LEU A 50 10.74 -0.54 13.65
N ARG A 51 10.42 -0.48 14.95
CA ARG A 51 10.04 0.76 15.65
C ARG A 51 11.23 1.57 16.16
N ASP A 52 12.35 0.92 16.46
CA ASP A 52 13.58 1.59 16.90
C ASP A 52 14.11 2.56 15.82
N ASP A 53 13.95 2.21 14.54
CA ASP A 53 14.15 3.11 13.40
C ASP A 53 12.96 3.04 12.46
N ILE A 54 11.89 3.74 12.81
CA ILE A 54 10.62 3.71 12.06
C ILE A 54 10.72 4.40 10.69
N ASP A 55 11.68 5.31 10.52
CA ASP A 55 11.81 6.13 9.30
C ASP A 55 12.29 5.28 8.12
N ALA A 56 13.21 4.33 8.35
CA ALA A 56 13.72 3.43 7.33
C ALA A 56 12.62 2.55 6.66
N PRO A 57 11.82 1.75 7.41
CA PRO A 57 10.76 0.92 6.83
C PRO A 57 9.62 1.75 6.24
N ILE A 58 9.23 2.87 6.86
CA ILE A 58 8.19 3.75 6.32
C ILE A 58 8.64 4.37 4.98
N SER A 59 9.88 4.85 4.89
CA SER A 59 10.42 5.42 3.66
C SER A 59 10.50 4.39 2.54
N ALA A 60 10.90 3.15 2.85
CA ALA A 60 10.90 2.05 1.89
C ALA A 60 9.47 1.73 1.40
N ILE A 61 8.50 1.67 2.30
CA ILE A 61 7.08 1.45 1.98
C ILE A 61 6.54 2.58 1.09
N LEU A 62 6.78 3.84 1.45
CA LEU A 62 6.31 5.00 0.70
C LEU A 62 6.93 5.04 -0.71
N THR A 63 8.21 4.66 -0.82
CA THR A 63 8.92 4.55 -2.09
C THR A 63 8.30 3.45 -2.96
N LEU A 64 8.04 2.27 -2.40
CA LEU A 64 7.40 1.18 -3.13
C LEU A 64 6.00 1.57 -3.59
N ASN A 65 5.25 2.27 -2.74
CA ASN A 65 3.95 2.80 -3.08
C ASN A 65 4.03 3.75 -4.28
N THR A 66 4.96 4.71 -4.24
CA THR A 66 5.19 5.66 -5.33
C THR A 66 5.55 4.96 -6.64
N ILE A 67 6.39 3.92 -6.59
CA ILE A 67 6.72 3.09 -7.75
C ILE A 67 5.46 2.41 -8.28
N ALA A 68 4.65 1.79 -7.42
CA ALA A 68 3.41 1.13 -7.81
C ALA A 68 2.41 2.10 -8.47
N HIS A 69 2.24 3.30 -7.90
CA HIS A 69 1.42 4.37 -8.48
C HIS A 69 1.93 4.78 -9.86
N THR A 70 3.23 5.00 -10.00
CA THR A 70 3.84 5.54 -11.22
C THR A 70 3.85 4.51 -12.34
N VAL A 71 4.37 3.31 -12.06
CA VAL A 71 4.45 2.21 -13.04
C VAL A 71 3.05 1.70 -13.38
N GLY A 72 2.18 1.56 -12.37
CA GLY A 72 0.79 1.14 -12.57
C GLY A 72 0.03 2.11 -13.47
N ALA A 73 0.17 3.43 -13.27
CA ALA A 73 -0.43 4.44 -14.13
C ALA A 73 0.15 4.44 -15.56
N ALA A 74 1.47 4.28 -15.70
CA ALA A 74 2.09 4.20 -17.01
C ALA A 74 1.62 2.98 -17.82
N VAL A 75 1.62 1.80 -17.20
CA VAL A 75 1.19 0.54 -17.87
C VAL A 75 -0.31 0.56 -18.16
N ALA A 76 -1.13 0.98 -17.19
CA ALA A 76 -2.59 1.07 -17.39
C ALA A 76 -2.96 2.12 -18.43
N GLY A 77 -2.26 3.26 -18.45
CA GLY A 77 -2.45 4.31 -19.46
C GLY A 77 -2.09 3.82 -20.86
N ALA A 78 -0.95 3.14 -21.02
CA ALA A 78 -0.54 2.57 -22.31
C ALA A 78 -1.59 1.58 -22.85
N ALA A 79 -2.05 0.66 -22.02
CA ALA A 79 -3.06 -0.32 -22.42
C ALA A 79 -4.47 0.31 -22.62
N ALA A 80 -4.81 1.37 -21.88
CA ALA A 80 -6.06 2.12 -22.12
C ALA A 80 -6.05 2.89 -23.44
N ALA A 81 -4.89 3.39 -23.88
CA ALA A 81 -4.74 4.04 -25.18
C ALA A 81 -5.06 3.08 -26.35
N GLU A 82 -4.66 1.81 -26.24
CA GLU A 82 -4.95 0.78 -27.25
C GLU A 82 -6.43 0.37 -27.26
N VAL A 83 -7.06 0.26 -26.08
CA VAL A 83 -8.44 -0.24 -25.97
C VAL A 83 -9.49 0.84 -26.22
N PHE A 84 -9.31 2.02 -25.62
CA PHE A 84 -10.31 3.10 -25.65
C PHE A 84 -9.97 4.21 -26.67
N GLY A 85 -8.77 4.18 -27.25
CA GLY A 85 -8.28 5.22 -28.15
C GLY A 85 -7.83 6.48 -27.41
N SER A 86 -7.01 7.31 -28.08
CA SER A 86 -6.35 8.48 -27.48
C SER A 86 -7.30 9.56 -26.95
N LYS A 87 -8.51 9.67 -27.51
CA LYS A 87 -9.57 10.58 -27.02
C LYS A 87 -10.07 10.19 -25.62
N TRP A 88 -10.07 8.89 -25.34
CA TRP A 88 -10.20 8.17 -24.06
C TRP A 88 -9.28 8.62 -22.93
N LEU A 89 -8.05 8.92 -23.30
CA LEU A 89 -6.92 8.75 -22.40
C LEU A 89 -6.96 9.71 -21.21
N GLY A 90 -7.34 10.97 -21.45
CA GLY A 90 -7.42 11.98 -20.38
C GLY A 90 -8.47 11.66 -19.32
N ALA A 91 -9.66 11.23 -19.75
CA ALA A 91 -10.74 10.85 -18.83
C ALA A 91 -10.40 9.56 -18.08
N PHE A 92 -9.82 8.57 -18.78
CA PHE A 92 -9.35 7.33 -18.16
C PHE A 92 -8.31 7.61 -17.07
N SER A 93 -7.27 8.39 -17.38
CA SER A 93 -6.20 8.70 -16.42
C SER A 93 -6.74 9.42 -15.17
N ALA A 94 -7.65 10.39 -15.33
CA ALA A 94 -8.23 11.09 -14.19
C ALA A 94 -9.01 10.14 -13.26
N VAL A 95 -9.86 9.28 -13.83
CA VAL A 95 -10.63 8.29 -13.05
C VAL A 95 -9.71 7.24 -12.44
N PHE A 96 -8.73 6.77 -13.19
CA PHE A 96 -7.77 5.76 -12.74
C PHE A 96 -6.93 6.26 -11.57
N THR A 97 -6.39 7.49 -11.65
CA THR A 97 -5.65 8.11 -10.55
C THR A 97 -6.52 8.26 -9.30
N PHE A 98 -7.77 8.71 -9.45
CA PHE A 98 -8.69 8.81 -8.32
C PHE A 98 -8.94 7.45 -7.66
N LEU A 99 -9.21 6.41 -8.46
CA LEU A 99 -9.43 5.05 -7.96
C LEU A 99 -8.22 4.51 -7.23
N ILE A 100 -7.03 4.71 -7.79
CA ILE A 100 -5.77 4.29 -7.19
C ILE A 100 -5.55 4.97 -5.83
N LEU A 101 -5.78 6.29 -5.71
CA LEU A 101 -5.61 6.99 -4.43
C LEU A 101 -6.59 6.48 -3.36
N VAL A 102 -7.86 6.33 -3.73
CA VAL A 102 -8.90 5.92 -2.78
C VAL A 102 -8.70 4.46 -2.35
N LEU A 103 -8.51 3.56 -3.31
CA LEU A 103 -8.48 2.12 -3.05
C LEU A 103 -7.13 1.63 -2.52
N SER A 104 -6.02 2.22 -2.97
CA SER A 104 -4.68 1.74 -2.61
C SER A 104 -4.00 2.53 -1.51
N GLU A 105 -4.48 3.75 -1.22
CA GLU A 105 -3.87 4.60 -0.20
C GLU A 105 -4.84 4.92 0.95
N ILE A 106 -5.99 5.54 0.66
CA ILE A 106 -6.89 6.07 1.71
C ILE A 106 -7.56 4.94 2.52
N ILE A 107 -8.17 3.97 1.84
CA ILE A 107 -8.87 2.85 2.51
C ILE A 107 -7.90 1.99 3.33
N PRO A 108 -6.79 1.44 2.78
CA PRO A 108 -5.87 0.61 3.54
C PRO A 108 -5.21 1.35 4.70
N LYS A 109 -4.85 2.63 4.55
CA LYS A 109 -4.32 3.43 5.68
C LYS A 109 -5.35 3.54 6.80
N THR A 110 -6.61 3.82 6.45
CA THR A 110 -7.70 3.91 7.43
C THR A 110 -7.96 2.58 8.14
N ALA A 111 -7.94 1.46 7.39
CA ALA A 111 -8.10 0.12 7.94
C ALA A 111 -6.92 -0.26 8.86
N GLY A 112 -5.68 -0.02 8.45
CA GLY A 112 -4.50 -0.34 9.25
C GLY A 112 -4.42 0.46 10.56
N VAL A 113 -4.89 1.71 10.57
CA VAL A 113 -5.02 2.50 11.81
C VAL A 113 -6.11 1.94 12.73
N THR A 114 -7.26 1.58 12.16
CA THR A 114 -8.43 1.14 12.93
C THR A 114 -8.25 -0.27 13.53
N TYR A 115 -7.65 -1.18 12.78
CA TYR A 115 -7.48 -2.59 13.16
C TYR A 115 -6.03 -2.95 13.57
N ALA A 116 -5.23 -1.94 13.91
CA ALA A 116 -3.79 -2.07 14.19
C ALA A 116 -3.45 -3.19 15.20
N ARG A 117 -4.28 -3.40 16.23
CA ARG A 117 -4.06 -4.43 17.25
C ARG A 117 -4.38 -5.86 16.81
N GLU A 118 -5.31 -6.04 15.87
CA GLU A 118 -5.68 -7.37 15.37
C GLU A 118 -4.79 -7.80 14.20
N LEU A 119 -4.15 -6.83 13.53
CA LEU A 119 -3.27 -7.03 12.38
C LEU A 119 -1.78 -7.14 12.77
N ALA A 120 -1.41 -6.80 14.00
CA ALA A 120 -0.06 -6.89 14.56
C ALA A 120 0.20 -8.26 15.22
#